data_AF-A0A485ATA7-F1
#
_entry.id   AF-A0A485ATA7-F1
#
_cell.length_a   1.000
_cell.length_b   1.000
_cell.length_c   1.000
_cell.angle_alpha   90.00
_cell.angle_beta   90.00
_cell.angle_gamma   90.00
#
_symmetry.space_group_name_H-M   'P 1'
#
loop_
_entity.id
_entity.type
_entity.pdbx_description
1 polymer ?
#
loop_
_entity_poly.entity_id
_entity_poly.type
_entity_poly.pdbx_seq_one_letter_code
_entity_poly.pdbx_strand_id
1 'polypeptide(L)'
;MEVHGERLITLKALIVHNSTSHVSVVNDSITTLINEMNSKGITTVLADSADGATAVIHNDATIELVILDWVINEDEQHNESAKKVIESLRSKSQMVPLFLLLDNRQGENLTHEIMRETDELIWIQEDTPFFLAGRAHSAILSYRQKTVPPLTRAIFEFAQKYEYSWHTPGHAGGTAFMKSAVGRAFHDYFGENLLRSDLSISVGELGSLLDHSGPIGESEKFCAKVFGADRAYTVTNGSSMSNRVIMMSSVARGDYALCDRNAHKSTEQALTMTGVVPTYLMPSRNYLGIIGPVYARTLSASEVKKAIACNPLATDKKQKPLHAIITNSTYDGLTYHVPTVVKQLDASVDRIHF
;
A
#
# COMPACT_ATOMS: atom_id res chain seq x y z
N MET A 1 -5.61 27.13 22.13
CA MET A 1 -5.49 25.92 21.31
C MET A 1 -4.26 26.12 20.45
N GLU A 2 -3.11 25.73 20.98
CA GLU A 2 -1.84 25.81 20.25
C GLU A 2 -1.84 24.72 19.18
N VAL A 3 -1.77 25.13 17.92
CA VAL A 3 -1.61 24.22 16.78
C VAL A 3 -0.11 23.98 16.66
N HIS A 4 0.35 22.87 17.23
CA HIS A 4 1.72 22.41 17.04
C HIS A 4 1.97 22.08 15.57
N GLY A 5 3.01 22.70 15.02
CA GLY A 5 3.96 22.18 14.04
C GLY A 5 3.37 21.51 12.79
N GLU A 6 3.61 22.14 11.64
CA GLU A 6 3.48 21.56 10.32
C GLU A 6 3.93 20.08 10.32
N ARG A 7 2.99 19.18 10.00
CA ARG A 7 3.14 17.72 10.06
C ARG A 7 4.11 17.21 8.99
N LEU A 8 5.40 17.46 9.17
CA LEU A 8 6.44 16.66 8.53
C LEU A 8 6.43 15.27 9.18
N ILE A 9 6.54 14.22 8.38
CA ILE A 9 6.59 12.84 8.87
C ILE A 9 7.88 12.67 9.67
N THR A 10 7.78 12.78 11.00
CA THR A 10 8.91 12.70 11.92
C THR A 10 9.65 11.38 11.73
N LEU A 11 10.99 11.42 11.72
CA LEU A 11 11.79 10.20 11.68
C LEU A 11 11.69 9.52 13.04
N LYS A 12 11.58 8.19 13.11
CA LYS A 12 11.46 7.49 14.40
C LYS A 12 12.32 6.24 14.51
N ALA A 13 12.99 6.09 15.64
CA ALA A 13 13.80 4.93 15.96
C ALA A 13 13.41 4.33 17.31
N LEU A 14 13.40 3.00 17.40
CA LEU A 14 13.30 2.26 18.66
C LEU A 14 14.71 1.88 19.11
N ILE A 15 15.06 2.24 20.34
CA ILE A 15 16.29 1.81 21.00
C ILE A 15 15.89 0.82 22.10
N VAL A 16 16.38 -0.41 21.98
CA VAL A 16 16.15 -1.48 22.95
C VAL A 16 17.42 -1.66 23.77
N HIS A 17 17.40 -1.19 25.00
CA HIS A 17 18.55 -1.25 25.90
C HIS A 17 18.08 -1.16 27.35
N ASN A 18 18.60 -2.06 28.19
CA ASN A 18 18.30 -2.06 29.61
C ASN A 18 19.39 -1.29 30.36
N SER A 19 19.04 -0.10 30.88
CA SER A 19 20.00 0.75 31.61
C SER A 19 20.53 0.14 32.92
N THR A 20 19.87 -0.89 33.44
CA THR A 20 20.27 -1.54 34.71
C THR A 20 21.27 -2.68 34.52
N SER A 21 21.46 -3.17 33.30
CA SER A 21 22.33 -4.31 32.98
C SER A 21 23.71 -3.90 32.47
N HIS A 22 24.05 -2.61 32.46
CA HIS A 22 25.33 -2.13 31.94
C HIS A 22 25.99 -1.07 32.83
N VAL A 23 27.31 -0.94 32.69
CA VAL A 23 28.11 0.08 33.40
C VAL A 23 27.66 1.49 32.99
N SER A 24 27.71 2.46 33.92
CA SER A 24 27.34 3.88 33.72
C SER A 24 27.81 4.47 32.37
N VAL A 25 29.00 4.08 31.88
CA VAL A 25 29.59 4.61 30.64
C VAL A 25 28.79 4.22 29.38
N VAL A 26 28.20 3.03 29.32
CA VAL A 26 27.35 2.60 28.19
C VAL A 26 26.05 3.41 28.18
N ASN A 27 25.44 3.57 29.36
CA ASN A 27 24.24 4.38 29.54
C ASN A 27 24.45 5.84 29.10
N ASP A 28 25.60 6.42 29.48
CA ASP A 28 25.98 7.79 29.08
C ASP A 28 26.17 7.90 27.56
N SER A 29 26.76 6.87 26.93
CA SER A 29 27.00 6.83 25.49
C SER A 29 25.70 6.70 24.70
N ILE A 30 24.75 5.88 25.17
CA ILE A 30 23.41 5.75 24.58
C ILE A 30 22.61 7.05 24.75
N THR A 31 22.69 7.68 25.92
CA THR A 31 22.05 8.99 26.15
C THR A 31 22.61 10.06 25.20
N THR A 32 23.93 10.05 24.96
CA THR A 32 24.56 10.96 24.02
C THR A 32 24.14 10.68 22.57
N LEU A 33 24.04 9.40 22.18
CA LEU A 33 23.52 9.00 20.88
C LEU A 33 22.07 9.46 20.67
N ILE A 34 21.21 9.29 21.68
CA ILE A 34 19.81 9.77 21.63
C ILE A 34 19.76 11.28 21.40
N ASN A 35 20.58 12.05 22.10
CA ASN A 35 20.64 13.50 21.92
C ASN A 35 21.09 13.88 20.49
N GLU A 36 22.08 13.17 19.93
CA GLU A 36 22.51 13.39 18.55
C GLU A 36 21.48 12.93 17.50
N MET A 37 20.72 11.87 17.77
CA MET A 37 19.61 11.44 16.90
C MET A 37 18.47 12.47 16.92
N ASN A 38 18.12 12.98 18.11
CA ASN A 38 17.12 14.03 18.28
C ASN A 38 17.54 15.34 17.59
N SER A 39 18.83 15.70 17.64
CA SER A 39 19.36 16.89 16.94
C SER A 39 19.21 16.79 15.41
N LYS A 40 19.18 15.57 14.87
CA LYS A 40 18.92 15.25 13.46
C LYS A 40 17.43 15.03 13.14
N GLY A 41 16.52 15.32 14.07
CA GLY A 41 15.07 15.18 13.88
C GLY A 41 14.55 13.74 13.96
N ILE A 42 15.34 12.81 14.52
CA ILE A 42 14.91 11.43 14.79
C ILE A 42 14.35 11.35 16.21
N THR A 43 13.04 11.15 16.33
CA THR A 43 12.40 10.86 17.60
C THR A 43 12.74 9.44 18.06
N THR A 44 13.34 9.32 19.23
CA THR A 44 13.72 8.01 19.80
C THR A 44 12.69 7.52 20.80
N VAL A 45 12.33 6.24 20.72
CA VAL A 45 11.54 5.51 21.73
C VAL A 45 12.48 4.53 22.42
N LEU A 46 12.43 4.48 23.76
CA LEU A 46 13.23 3.55 24.55
C LEU A 46 12.38 2.37 25.03
N ALA A 47 12.93 1.17 24.94
CA ALA A 47 12.42 -0.02 25.60
C ALA A 47 13.53 -0.68 26.42
N ASP A 48 13.27 -0.94 27.68
CA ASP A 48 14.22 -1.51 28.65
C ASP A 48 14.19 -3.05 28.69
N SER A 49 13.30 -3.67 27.94
CA SER A 49 13.05 -5.11 27.97
C SER A 49 12.57 -5.61 26.61
N ALA A 50 12.79 -6.89 26.33
CA ALA A 50 12.32 -7.51 25.09
C ALA A 50 10.79 -7.50 24.96
N ASP A 51 10.06 -7.63 26.07
CA ASP A 51 8.59 -7.53 26.07
C ASP A 51 8.12 -6.11 25.75
N GLY A 52 8.77 -5.09 26.32
CA GLY A 52 8.50 -3.69 25.98
C GLY A 52 8.79 -3.39 24.51
N ALA A 53 9.93 -3.85 24.00
CA ALA A 53 10.32 -3.68 22.60
C ALA A 53 9.32 -4.37 21.65
N THR A 54 8.95 -5.61 21.96
CA THR A 54 7.94 -6.38 21.21
C THR A 54 6.61 -5.63 21.20
N ALA A 55 6.17 -5.08 22.33
CA ALA A 55 4.94 -4.29 22.41
C ALA A 55 5.01 -3.04 21.53
N VAL A 56 6.14 -2.31 21.50
CA VAL A 56 6.32 -1.16 20.61
C VAL A 56 6.28 -1.59 19.15
N ILE A 57 7.04 -2.62 18.75
CA ILE A 57 7.08 -3.15 17.38
C ILE A 57 5.68 -3.55 16.89
N HIS A 58 4.86 -4.15 17.75
CA HIS A 58 3.51 -4.59 17.38
C HIS A 58 2.50 -3.44 17.25
N ASN A 59 2.66 -2.36 18.01
CA ASN A 59 1.65 -1.30 18.13
C ASN A 59 2.04 0.02 17.47
N ASP A 60 3.31 0.23 17.15
CA ASP A 60 3.81 1.47 16.54
C ASP A 60 4.43 1.20 15.16
N ALA A 61 3.61 1.34 14.12
CA ALA A 61 4.04 1.22 12.72
C ALA A 61 4.92 2.40 12.24
N THR A 62 5.14 3.42 13.07
CA THR A 62 5.96 4.58 12.72
C THR A 62 7.45 4.36 13.01
N ILE A 63 7.85 3.22 13.57
CA ILE A 63 9.26 2.87 13.79
C ILE A 63 9.93 2.55 12.44
N GLU A 64 11.02 3.26 12.15
CA GLU A 64 11.75 3.18 10.88
C GLU A 64 13.19 2.66 11.03
N LEU A 65 13.61 2.42 12.27
CA LEU A 65 14.90 1.86 12.64
C LEU A 65 14.77 1.21 14.02
N VAL A 66 15.37 0.04 14.19
CA VAL A 66 15.56 -0.58 15.51
C VAL A 66 17.05 -0.64 15.81
N ILE A 67 17.46 -0.04 16.93
CA ILE A 67 18.79 -0.23 17.53
C ILE A 67 18.59 -1.17 18.71
N LEU A 68 19.18 -2.35 18.64
CA LEU A 68 18.98 -3.41 19.62
C LEU A 68 20.31 -3.73 20.28
N ASP A 69 20.35 -3.56 21.60
CA ASP A 69 21.41 -4.12 22.42
C ASP A 69 21.39 -5.65 22.32
N TRP A 70 22.51 -6.23 21.91
CA TRP A 70 22.64 -7.68 21.77
C TRP A 70 22.56 -8.39 23.13
N VAL A 71 22.95 -7.72 24.21
CA VAL A 71 22.85 -8.24 25.58
C VAL A 71 21.93 -7.34 26.38
N ILE A 72 20.63 -7.67 26.35
CA ILE A 72 19.61 -6.92 27.10
C ILE A 72 19.77 -7.17 28.61
N ASN A 73 20.07 -8.41 29.03
CA ASN A 73 20.23 -8.77 30.45
C ASN A 73 21.54 -9.56 30.64
N GLU A 74 22.32 -9.24 31.68
CA GLU A 74 23.63 -9.88 31.94
C GLU A 74 23.53 -11.40 32.21
N ASP A 75 22.41 -11.87 32.79
CA ASP A 75 22.19 -13.27 33.14
C ASP A 75 21.62 -14.12 31.99
N GLU A 76 21.46 -13.55 30.79
CA GLU A 76 20.81 -14.24 29.68
C GLU A 76 21.77 -15.16 28.92
N GLN A 77 21.53 -16.46 29.02
CA GLN A 77 22.27 -17.44 28.23
C GLN A 77 21.87 -17.35 26.74
N HIS A 78 22.84 -17.12 25.86
CA HIS A 78 22.67 -17.06 24.40
C HIS A 78 21.77 -15.94 23.84
N ASN A 79 21.48 -14.89 24.62
CA ASN A 79 20.79 -13.67 24.17
C ASN A 79 19.39 -13.90 23.59
N GLU A 80 18.61 -14.81 24.17
CA GLU A 80 17.26 -15.17 23.71
C GLU A 80 16.28 -13.99 23.63
N SER A 81 16.41 -12.99 24.51
CA SER A 81 15.57 -11.78 24.54
C SER A 81 15.85 -10.92 23.32
N ALA A 82 17.13 -10.75 22.93
CA ALA A 82 17.48 -10.05 21.70
C ALA A 82 16.93 -10.80 20.48
N LYS A 83 17.09 -12.13 20.42
CA LYS A 83 16.53 -12.96 19.34
C LYS A 83 15.01 -12.81 19.23
N LYS A 84 14.29 -12.82 20.36
CA LYS A 84 12.83 -12.60 20.40
C LYS A 84 12.43 -11.25 19.81
N VAL A 85 13.19 -10.19 20.07
CA VAL A 85 12.95 -8.87 19.46
C VAL A 85 13.17 -8.90 17.95
N ILE A 86 14.23 -9.56 17.48
CA ILE A 86 14.52 -9.72 16.04
C ILE A 86 13.39 -10.51 15.35
N GLU A 87 12.97 -11.63 15.92
CA GLU A 87 11.86 -12.43 15.41
C GLU A 87 10.56 -11.63 15.35
N SER A 88 10.24 -10.88 16.41
CA SER A 88 9.07 -9.99 16.43
C SER A 88 9.15 -8.93 15.32
N LEU A 89 10.29 -8.26 15.17
CA LEU A 89 10.53 -7.26 14.12
C LEU A 89 10.31 -7.86 12.73
N ARG A 90 10.98 -8.98 12.45
CA ARG A 90 10.97 -9.63 11.13
C ARG A 90 9.63 -10.29 10.80
N SER A 91 8.84 -10.68 11.81
CA SER A 91 7.44 -11.11 11.60
C SER A 91 6.54 -9.99 11.07
N LYS A 92 6.89 -8.72 11.33
CA LYS A 92 6.13 -7.53 10.91
C LYS A 92 6.71 -6.85 9.68
N SER A 93 8.02 -6.67 9.64
CA SER A 93 8.71 -6.03 8.53
C SER A 93 10.08 -6.65 8.31
N GLN A 94 10.27 -7.12 7.09
CA GLN A 94 11.56 -7.60 6.58
C GLN A 94 12.46 -6.43 6.13
N MET A 95 11.96 -5.20 6.12
CA MET A 95 12.67 -4.04 5.54
C MET A 95 13.14 -3.02 6.56
N VAL A 96 12.57 -3.00 7.77
CA VAL A 96 12.99 -2.04 8.81
C VAL A 96 14.46 -2.35 9.17
N PRO A 97 15.38 -1.37 9.06
CA PRO A 97 16.77 -1.59 9.38
C PRO A 97 16.94 -1.97 10.86
N LEU A 98 17.77 -2.97 11.10
CA LEU A 98 18.16 -3.43 12.43
C LEU A 98 19.66 -3.18 12.64
N PHE A 99 19.97 -2.35 13.64
CA PHE A 99 21.33 -2.12 14.11
C PHE A 99 21.53 -2.92 15.39
N LEU A 100 22.52 -3.81 15.42
CA LEU A 100 22.92 -4.48 16.65
C LEU A 100 24.02 -3.69 17.34
N LEU A 101 23.74 -3.28 18.57
CA LEU A 101 24.72 -2.69 19.47
C LEU A 101 25.49 -3.81 20.17
N LEU A 102 26.81 -3.76 20.00
CA LEU A 102 27.75 -4.74 20.56
C LEU A 102 28.70 -4.04 21.54
N ASP A 103 29.05 -4.74 22.61
CA ASP A 103 30.23 -4.42 23.45
C ASP A 103 31.44 -5.28 23.01
N ASN A 104 32.65 -4.81 23.31
CA ASN A 104 33.95 -5.34 22.87
C ASN A 104 34.22 -6.81 23.23
N ARG A 105 33.36 -7.45 24.02
CA ARG A 105 33.45 -8.85 24.45
C ARG A 105 32.35 -9.76 23.88
N GLN A 106 31.42 -9.23 23.09
CA GLN A 106 30.12 -9.88 22.84
C GLN A 106 29.91 -10.39 21.40
N GLY A 107 30.87 -10.16 20.49
CA GLY A 107 30.78 -10.60 19.10
C GLY A 107 30.93 -12.11 18.86
N GLU A 108 31.38 -12.88 19.86
CA GLU A 108 31.73 -14.30 19.68
C GLU A 108 30.52 -15.24 19.50
N ASN A 109 29.31 -14.81 19.90
CA ASN A 109 28.09 -15.62 19.86
C ASN A 109 27.11 -15.23 18.73
N LEU A 110 27.54 -14.40 17.77
CA LEU A 110 26.69 -13.98 16.66
C LEU A 110 26.58 -15.12 15.62
N THR A 111 25.40 -15.73 15.50
CA THR A 111 25.19 -16.78 14.51
C THR A 111 24.96 -16.20 13.12
N HIS A 112 25.22 -17.00 12.07
CA HIS A 112 24.92 -16.59 10.68
C HIS A 112 23.45 -16.22 10.48
N GLU A 113 22.53 -16.85 11.22
CA GLU A 113 21.10 -16.52 11.17
C GLU A 113 20.84 -15.10 11.65
N ILE A 114 21.43 -14.70 12.78
CA ILE A 114 21.29 -13.34 13.32
C ILE A 114 21.95 -12.31 12.41
N MET A 115 23.12 -12.64 11.84
CA MET A 115 23.78 -11.76 10.87
C MET A 115 22.93 -11.52 9.63
N ARG A 116 22.19 -12.53 9.16
CA ARG A 116 21.30 -12.40 8.00
C ARG A 116 20.14 -11.44 8.27
N GLU A 117 19.66 -11.40 9.51
CA GLU A 117 18.57 -10.53 9.93
C GLU A 117 19.04 -9.13 10.35
N THR A 118 20.35 -8.89 10.40
CA THR A 118 20.95 -7.63 10.88
C THR A 118 21.49 -6.80 9.73
N ASP A 119 21.19 -5.51 9.71
CA ASP A 119 21.65 -4.60 8.66
C ASP A 119 22.99 -3.94 9.01
N GLU A 120 23.22 -3.64 10.29
CA GLU A 120 24.45 -2.98 10.76
C GLU A 120 24.88 -3.48 12.15
N LEU A 121 26.19 -3.46 12.39
CA LEU A 121 26.79 -3.66 13.71
C LEU A 121 27.39 -2.32 14.17
N ILE A 122 27.13 -1.93 15.41
CA ILE A 122 27.63 -0.69 16.00
C ILE A 122 28.32 -0.95 17.34
N TRP A 123 29.42 -0.25 17.58
CA TRP A 123 30.20 -0.35 18.82
C TRP A 123 30.13 0.98 19.57
N ILE A 124 29.20 1.10 20.51
CA ILE A 124 28.83 2.37 21.14
C ILE A 124 29.97 3.05 21.91
N GLN A 125 30.98 2.29 22.34
CA GLN A 125 32.16 2.80 23.05
C GLN A 125 33.34 3.13 22.14
N GLU A 126 33.34 2.64 20.89
CA GLU A 126 34.43 2.87 19.93
C GLU A 126 34.07 3.93 18.89
N ASP A 127 32.78 4.06 18.59
CA ASP A 127 32.26 5.01 17.62
C ASP A 127 31.85 6.34 18.26
N THR A 128 31.93 7.41 17.46
CA THR A 128 31.39 8.71 17.90
C THR A 128 29.87 8.73 17.76
N PRO A 129 29.14 9.32 18.73
CA PRO A 129 27.67 9.47 18.65
C PRO A 129 27.21 10.21 17.38
N PHE A 130 27.97 11.21 16.93
CA PHE A 130 27.70 11.93 15.68
C PHE A 130 27.70 11.00 14.45
N PHE A 131 28.68 10.11 14.36
CA PHE A 131 28.79 9.15 13.27
C PHE A 131 27.62 8.15 13.30
N LEU A 132 27.35 7.55 14.46
CA LEU A 132 26.23 6.61 14.63
C LEU A 132 24.88 7.24 14.31
N ALA A 133 24.61 8.45 14.79
CA ALA A 133 23.39 9.18 14.47
C ALA A 133 23.27 9.49 12.96
N GLY A 134 24.40 9.79 12.30
CA GLY A 134 24.46 9.95 10.84
C GLY A 134 24.11 8.66 10.08
N ARG A 135 24.63 7.51 10.53
CA ARG A 135 24.29 6.20 9.95
C ARG A 135 22.83 5.85 10.16
N ALA A 136 22.30 6.06 11.36
CA ALA A 136 20.89 5.87 11.68
C ALA A 136 19.98 6.70 10.77
N HIS A 137 20.31 7.99 10.59
CA HIS A 137 19.58 8.88 9.68
C HIS A 137 19.61 8.37 8.23
N SER A 138 20.78 7.99 7.73
CA SER A 138 20.94 7.46 6.37
C SER A 138 20.17 6.15 6.16
N ALA A 139 20.14 5.27 7.15
CA ALA A 139 19.40 4.01 7.10
C ALA A 139 17.88 4.26 7.03
N ILE A 140 17.36 5.19 7.85
CA ILE A 140 15.94 5.59 7.82
C ILE A 140 15.56 6.18 6.46
N LEU A 141 16.38 7.08 5.90
CA LEU A 141 16.12 7.64 4.56
C LEU A 141 16.14 6.57 3.47
N SER A 142 17.09 5.64 3.54
CA SER A 142 17.18 4.51 2.60
C SER A 142 15.98 3.57 2.72
N TYR A 143 15.48 3.35 3.94
CA TYR A 143 14.26 2.60 4.20
C TYR A 143 13.05 3.28 3.56
N ARG A 144 12.86 4.59 3.77
CA ARG A 144 11.78 5.37 3.15
C ARG A 144 11.81 5.31 1.62
N GLN A 145 13.00 5.39 1.01
CA GLN A 145 13.14 5.30 -0.44
C GLN A 145 12.66 3.95 -1.00
N LYS A 146 12.79 2.87 -0.23
CA LYS A 146 12.36 1.52 -0.64
C LYS A 146 10.88 1.26 -0.37
N THR A 147 10.32 1.86 0.69
CA THR A 147 8.95 1.56 1.14
C THR A 147 7.90 2.52 0.60
N VAL A 148 8.25 3.78 0.33
CA VAL A 148 7.30 4.76 -0.19
C VAL A 148 7.09 4.55 -1.70
N PRO A 149 5.85 4.32 -2.17
CA PRO A 149 5.58 4.11 -3.59
C PRO A 149 5.95 5.31 -4.48
N PRO A 150 6.23 5.09 -5.78
CA PRO A 150 6.78 6.12 -6.67
C PRO A 150 6.00 7.44 -6.71
N LEU A 151 4.67 7.38 -6.90
CA LEU A 151 3.82 8.57 -6.98
C LEU A 151 3.76 9.33 -5.64
N THR A 152 3.57 8.61 -4.53
CA THR A 152 3.53 9.21 -3.18
C THR A 152 4.84 9.93 -2.87
N ARG A 153 5.98 9.29 -3.19
CA ARG A 153 7.30 9.89 -3.02
C ARG A 153 7.45 11.17 -3.83
N ALA A 154 7.08 11.15 -5.11
CA ALA A 154 7.17 12.33 -5.96
C ALA A 154 6.30 13.50 -5.46
N ILE A 155 5.10 13.21 -4.94
CA ILE A 155 4.24 14.23 -4.31
C ILE A 155 4.89 14.82 -3.05
N PHE A 156 5.50 13.99 -2.20
CA PHE A 156 6.18 14.45 -0.98
C PHE A 156 7.41 15.31 -1.32
N GLU A 157 8.21 14.87 -2.30
CA GLU A 157 9.38 15.61 -2.79
C GLU A 157 8.97 16.96 -3.40
N PHE A 158 7.90 17.00 -4.20
CA PHE A 158 7.39 18.26 -4.75
C PHE A 158 6.91 19.22 -3.65
N ALA A 159 6.19 18.70 -2.64
CA ALA A 159 5.69 19.53 -1.54
C ALA A 159 6.84 20.27 -0.80
N GLN A 160 8.02 19.66 -0.73
CA GLN A 160 9.24 20.20 -0.11
C GLN A 160 10.01 21.21 -0.97
N LYS A 161 9.60 21.48 -2.22
CA LYS A 161 10.25 22.50 -3.07
C LYS A 161 9.78 23.92 -2.78
N TYR A 162 8.68 24.09 -2.03
CA TYR A 162 8.15 25.40 -1.62
C TYR A 162 7.92 26.39 -2.78
N GLU A 163 7.61 25.89 -3.98
CA GLU A 163 7.41 26.73 -5.15
C GLU A 163 6.02 27.38 -5.17
N TYR A 164 5.96 28.64 -5.58
CA TYR A 164 4.69 29.31 -5.87
C TYR A 164 4.14 28.84 -7.22
N SER A 165 2.96 28.24 -7.18
CA SER A 165 2.26 27.82 -8.38
C SER A 165 1.57 29.00 -9.07
N TRP A 166 1.98 29.30 -10.30
CA TRP A 166 1.29 30.21 -11.23
C TRP A 166 0.33 29.46 -12.17
N HIS A 167 -0.09 28.28 -11.75
CA HIS A 167 -0.92 27.35 -12.52
C HIS A 167 -2.10 26.87 -11.67
N THR A 168 -3.00 26.07 -12.26
CA THR A 168 -4.09 25.43 -11.54
C THR A 168 -3.57 24.33 -10.60
N PRO A 169 -4.26 24.04 -9.48
CA PRO A 169 -5.52 24.65 -9.00
C PRO A 169 -5.37 26.10 -8.50
N GLY A 170 -6.41 26.92 -8.72
CA GLY A 170 -6.39 28.37 -8.42
C GLY A 170 -6.30 28.73 -6.93
N HIS A 171 -6.39 27.76 -6.03
CA HIS A 171 -6.11 28.00 -4.60
C HIS A 171 -4.61 28.11 -4.29
N ALA A 172 -3.72 27.72 -5.23
CA ALA A 172 -2.27 27.84 -5.14
C ALA A 172 -1.71 27.32 -3.81
N GLY A 173 -1.85 26.01 -3.59
CA GLY A 173 -1.37 25.35 -2.36
C GLY A 173 -2.12 25.72 -1.08
N GLY A 174 -3.23 26.47 -1.19
CA GLY A 174 -4.06 26.86 -0.05
C GLY A 174 -4.14 28.38 0.18
N THR A 175 -3.28 29.14 -0.50
CA THR A 175 -3.18 30.61 -0.42
C THR A 175 -4.52 31.33 -0.59
N ALA A 176 -5.39 30.86 -1.50
CA ALA A 176 -6.69 31.51 -1.69
C ALA A 176 -7.63 31.36 -0.48
N PHE A 177 -7.55 30.24 0.24
CA PHE A 177 -8.36 30.01 1.44
C PHE A 177 -8.00 30.96 2.57
N MET A 178 -6.75 31.45 2.61
CA MET A 178 -6.31 32.46 3.59
C MET A 178 -6.92 33.85 3.38
N LYS A 179 -7.73 34.07 2.34
CA LYS A 179 -8.34 35.38 2.03
C LYS A 179 -9.73 35.58 2.61
N SER A 180 -10.34 34.57 3.24
CA SER A 180 -11.66 34.69 3.90
C SER A 180 -11.68 33.98 5.25
N ALA A 181 -12.60 34.37 6.13
CA ALA A 181 -12.74 33.73 7.44
C ALA A 181 -13.15 32.24 7.32
N VAL A 182 -14.11 31.94 6.44
CA VAL A 182 -14.53 30.55 6.17
C VAL A 182 -13.43 29.74 5.48
N GLY A 183 -12.65 30.38 4.61
CA GLY A 183 -11.51 29.75 3.95
C GLY A 183 -10.42 29.39 4.94
N ARG A 184 -10.08 30.27 5.89
CA ARG A 184 -9.14 29.94 6.98
C ARG A 184 -9.61 28.74 7.80
N ALA A 185 -10.88 28.71 8.20
CA ALA A 185 -11.43 27.56 8.91
C ALA A 185 -11.31 26.25 8.10
N PHE A 186 -11.54 26.30 6.78
CA PHE A 186 -11.35 25.17 5.88
C PHE A 186 -9.87 24.75 5.79
N HIS A 187 -8.97 25.71 5.61
CA HIS A 187 -7.53 25.50 5.57
C HIS A 187 -7.03 24.81 6.85
N ASP A 188 -7.40 25.34 8.01
CA ASP A 188 -6.95 24.81 9.30
C ASP A 188 -7.56 23.44 9.62
N TYR A 189 -8.78 23.19 9.16
CA TYR A 189 -9.45 21.89 9.32
C TYR A 189 -8.78 20.79 8.51
N PHE A 190 -8.50 21.04 7.22
CA PHE A 190 -7.91 20.03 6.33
C PHE A 190 -6.38 19.96 6.39
N GLY A 191 -5.73 21.08 6.72
CA GLY A 191 -4.28 21.22 6.81
C GLY A 191 -3.61 21.54 5.47
N GLU A 192 -2.49 22.27 5.55
CA GLU A 192 -1.76 22.76 4.39
C GLU A 192 -1.21 21.66 3.48
N ASN A 193 -0.71 20.55 4.04
CA ASN A 193 -0.14 19.46 3.24
C ASN A 193 -1.15 18.86 2.24
N LEU A 194 -2.43 18.76 2.60
CA LEU A 194 -3.47 18.31 1.67
C LEU A 194 -3.56 19.28 0.49
N LEU A 195 -3.63 20.57 0.77
CA LEU A 195 -3.81 21.62 -0.23
C LEU A 195 -2.56 21.80 -1.10
N ARG A 196 -1.36 21.56 -0.56
CA ARG A 196 -0.11 21.52 -1.33
C ARG A 196 0.02 20.28 -2.20
N SER A 197 -0.67 19.19 -1.87
CA SER A 197 -0.72 17.97 -2.67
C SER A 197 -1.81 17.97 -3.75
N ASP A 198 -2.74 18.92 -3.71
CA ASP A 198 -3.75 19.13 -4.77
C ASP A 198 -3.12 19.86 -5.96
N LEU A 199 -2.61 19.06 -6.91
CA LEU A 199 -1.80 19.49 -8.03
C LEU A 199 -2.46 19.11 -9.36
N SER A 200 -2.06 19.81 -10.42
CA SER A 200 -2.49 19.51 -11.79
C SER A 200 -1.32 19.00 -12.63
N ILE A 201 -1.63 18.58 -13.86
CA ILE A 201 -0.67 18.22 -14.92
C ILE A 201 0.36 19.34 -15.21
N SER A 202 0.11 20.57 -14.74
CA SER A 202 1.07 21.68 -14.84
C SER A 202 2.38 21.39 -14.09
N VAL A 203 2.36 20.48 -13.12
CA VAL A 203 3.56 19.96 -12.45
C VAL A 203 4.14 18.82 -13.30
N GLY A 204 4.93 19.18 -14.31
CA GLY A 204 5.43 18.23 -15.32
C GLY A 204 6.24 17.05 -14.76
N GLU A 205 6.92 17.22 -13.62
CA GLU A 205 7.68 16.16 -12.96
C GLU A 205 6.84 15.01 -12.40
N LEU A 206 5.53 15.23 -12.17
CA LEU A 206 4.60 14.17 -11.77
C LEU A 206 4.06 13.36 -12.96
N GLY A 207 4.28 13.84 -14.19
CA GLY A 207 3.71 13.24 -15.39
C GLY A 207 2.21 13.48 -15.50
N SER A 208 1.51 12.55 -16.15
CA SER A 208 0.08 12.67 -16.46
C SER A 208 -0.63 11.33 -16.27
N LEU A 209 -1.76 11.37 -15.58
CA LEU A 209 -2.62 10.21 -15.36
C LEU A 209 -3.21 9.68 -16.67
N LEU A 210 -3.58 10.58 -17.58
CA LEU A 210 -4.19 10.22 -18.86
C LEU A 210 -3.15 9.69 -19.86
N ASP A 211 -1.89 10.10 -19.72
CA ASP A 211 -0.80 9.65 -20.59
C ASP A 211 -0.02 8.46 -19.99
N HIS A 212 -0.35 8.02 -18.77
CA HIS A 212 0.35 6.95 -18.05
C HIS A 212 1.86 7.18 -17.94
N SER A 213 2.26 8.43 -17.65
CA SER A 213 3.66 8.89 -17.73
C SER A 213 4.22 9.31 -16.37
N GLY A 214 5.55 9.43 -16.29
CA GLY A 214 6.25 9.85 -15.07
C GLY A 214 5.99 8.96 -13.85
N PRO A 215 6.07 9.52 -12.63
CA PRO A 215 5.75 8.82 -11.38
C PRO A 215 4.38 8.14 -11.36
N ILE A 216 3.38 8.68 -12.08
CA ILE A 216 2.05 8.04 -12.18
C ILE A 216 2.15 6.71 -12.94
N GLY A 217 2.80 6.69 -14.10
CA GLY A 217 3.02 5.45 -14.86
C GLY A 217 3.92 4.45 -14.13
N GLU A 218 4.90 4.92 -13.36
CA GLU A 218 5.70 4.07 -12.47
C GLU A 218 4.85 3.45 -11.36
N SER A 219 3.91 4.20 -10.79
CA SER A 219 2.96 3.70 -9.80
C SER A 219 2.04 2.63 -10.40
N GLU A 220 1.58 2.78 -11.63
CA GLU A 220 0.80 1.75 -12.32
C GLU A 220 1.59 0.46 -12.53
N LYS A 221 2.87 0.56 -12.94
CA LYS A 221 3.76 -0.60 -13.05
C LYS A 221 4.03 -1.26 -11.69
N PHE A 222 4.20 -0.46 -10.64
CA PHE A 222 4.36 -0.94 -9.28
C PHE A 222 3.11 -1.71 -8.83
N CYS A 223 1.91 -1.15 -9.04
CA CYS A 223 0.64 -1.83 -8.77
C CYS A 223 0.52 -3.13 -9.55
N ALA A 224 0.84 -3.15 -10.85
CA ALA A 224 0.81 -4.36 -11.66
C ALA A 224 1.67 -5.49 -11.05
N LYS A 225 2.89 -5.16 -10.59
CA LYS A 225 3.78 -6.11 -9.90
C LYS A 225 3.19 -6.60 -8.58
N VAL A 226 2.63 -5.70 -7.75
CA VAL A 226 2.06 -6.03 -6.43
C VAL A 226 0.83 -6.93 -6.56
N PHE A 227 -0.07 -6.61 -7.50
CA PHE A 227 -1.32 -7.34 -7.71
C PHE A 227 -1.20 -8.53 -8.67
N GLY A 228 -0.01 -8.80 -9.22
CA GLY A 228 0.23 -9.93 -10.13
C GLY A 228 -0.46 -9.80 -11.48
N ALA A 229 -0.58 -8.57 -12.01
CA ALA A 229 -1.20 -8.29 -13.30
C ALA A 229 -0.16 -7.91 -14.36
N ASP A 230 -0.47 -8.12 -15.64
CA ASP A 230 0.38 -7.64 -16.75
C ASP A 230 0.38 -6.11 -16.83
N ARG A 231 -0.76 -5.49 -16.52
CA ARG A 231 -0.94 -4.03 -16.51
C ARG A 231 -1.98 -3.62 -15.47
N ALA A 232 -1.75 -2.49 -14.82
CA ALA A 232 -2.71 -1.83 -13.96
C ALA A 232 -3.01 -0.43 -14.48
N TYR A 233 -4.23 0.05 -14.21
CA TYR A 233 -4.68 1.40 -14.54
C TYR A 233 -5.22 2.06 -13.27
N THR A 234 -4.81 3.29 -13.00
CA THR A 234 -5.34 4.06 -11.87
C THR A 234 -6.65 4.74 -12.27
N VAL A 235 -7.71 4.52 -11.51
CA VAL A 235 -9.04 5.11 -11.75
C VAL A 235 -9.49 5.90 -10.54
N THR A 236 -9.78 7.19 -10.72
CA THR A 236 -10.11 8.13 -9.63
C THR A 236 -11.61 8.27 -9.35
N ASN A 237 -12.46 7.52 -10.05
CA ASN A 237 -13.93 7.55 -9.90
C ASN A 237 -14.52 6.16 -9.55
N GLY A 238 -13.74 5.37 -8.80
CA GLY A 238 -14.10 4.05 -8.27
C GLY A 238 -14.32 2.96 -9.32
N SER A 239 -14.53 1.72 -8.86
CA SER A 239 -14.77 0.56 -9.74
C SER A 239 -16.02 0.69 -10.60
N SER A 240 -16.94 1.58 -10.25
CA SER A 240 -18.07 1.93 -11.12
C SER A 240 -17.61 2.51 -12.45
N MET A 241 -16.60 3.38 -12.43
CA MET A 241 -15.99 3.88 -13.67
C MET A 241 -15.16 2.80 -14.35
N SER A 242 -14.40 2.00 -13.59
CA SER A 242 -13.60 0.90 -14.14
C SER A 242 -14.45 -0.07 -14.97
N ASN A 243 -15.62 -0.49 -14.47
CA ASN A 243 -16.53 -1.37 -15.21
C ASN A 243 -16.98 -0.75 -16.54
N ARG A 244 -17.26 0.56 -16.55
CA ARG A 244 -17.66 1.28 -17.77
C ARG A 244 -16.50 1.36 -18.75
N VAL A 245 -15.29 1.69 -18.30
CA VAL A 245 -14.08 1.73 -19.15
C VAL A 245 -13.84 0.36 -19.78
N ILE A 246 -13.83 -0.71 -18.96
CA ILE A 246 -13.60 -2.08 -19.43
C ILE A 246 -14.65 -2.48 -20.46
N MET A 247 -15.94 -2.25 -20.17
CA MET A 247 -17.00 -2.62 -21.11
C MET A 247 -16.92 -1.81 -22.41
N MET A 248 -16.78 -0.48 -22.32
CA MET A 248 -16.66 0.39 -23.50
C MET A 248 -15.43 0.09 -24.37
N SER A 249 -14.35 -0.43 -23.77
CA SER A 249 -13.16 -0.84 -24.50
C SER A 249 -13.31 -2.16 -25.26
N SER A 250 -14.33 -2.96 -24.94
CA SER A 250 -14.43 -4.36 -25.38
C SER A 250 -15.65 -4.70 -26.24
N VAL A 251 -16.67 -3.85 -26.26
CA VAL A 251 -17.91 -4.07 -27.03
C VAL A 251 -18.40 -2.80 -27.71
N ALA A 252 -19.12 -2.96 -28.81
CA ALA A 252 -19.89 -1.93 -29.50
C ALA A 252 -21.40 -2.23 -29.43
N ARG A 253 -22.21 -1.29 -29.91
CA ARG A 253 -23.67 -1.44 -29.97
C ARG A 253 -24.04 -2.63 -30.86
N GLY A 254 -24.89 -3.52 -30.34
CA GLY A 254 -25.32 -4.73 -31.04
C GLY A 254 -24.40 -5.94 -30.84
N ASP A 255 -23.19 -5.77 -30.28
CA ASP A 255 -22.37 -6.89 -29.82
C ASP A 255 -23.03 -7.61 -28.64
N TYR A 256 -22.62 -8.84 -28.37
CA TYR A 256 -23.22 -9.65 -27.30
C TYR A 256 -22.25 -9.77 -26.12
N ALA A 257 -22.80 -9.73 -24.91
CA ALA A 257 -22.04 -9.97 -23.70
C ALA A 257 -22.74 -10.97 -22.77
N LEU A 258 -21.95 -11.76 -22.07
CA LEU A 258 -22.41 -12.59 -20.97
C LEU A 258 -22.34 -11.77 -19.69
N CYS A 259 -23.45 -11.65 -18.97
CA CYS A 259 -23.52 -10.81 -17.78
C CYS A 259 -24.03 -11.61 -16.61
N ASP A 260 -23.27 -11.69 -15.52
CA ASP A 260 -23.81 -12.19 -14.26
C ASP A 260 -25.07 -11.40 -13.88
N ARG A 261 -26.16 -12.11 -13.58
CA ARG A 261 -27.40 -11.48 -13.13
C ARG A 261 -27.25 -10.85 -11.75
N ASN A 262 -26.24 -11.24 -10.97
CA ASN A 262 -25.82 -10.64 -9.72
C ASN A 262 -24.78 -9.51 -9.91
N ALA A 263 -24.78 -8.83 -11.06
CA ALA A 263 -23.84 -7.75 -11.32
C ALA A 263 -24.21 -6.45 -10.58
N HIS A 264 -23.19 -5.66 -10.25
CA HIS A 264 -23.36 -4.32 -9.68
C HIS A 264 -24.06 -3.37 -10.68
N LYS A 265 -24.75 -2.34 -10.17
CA LYS A 265 -25.48 -1.34 -10.99
C LYS A 265 -24.61 -0.65 -12.05
N SER A 266 -23.31 -0.52 -11.81
CA SER A 266 -22.37 0.04 -12.80
C SER A 266 -22.27 -0.81 -14.07
N THR A 267 -22.46 -2.12 -13.96
CA THR A 267 -22.52 -3.03 -15.12
C THR A 267 -23.75 -2.71 -15.95
N GLU A 268 -24.93 -2.60 -15.35
CA GLU A 268 -26.16 -2.19 -16.05
C GLU A 268 -25.97 -0.85 -16.77
N GLN A 269 -25.38 0.14 -16.09
CA GLN A 269 -25.07 1.44 -16.71
C GLN A 269 -24.15 1.28 -17.93
N ALA A 270 -23.11 0.45 -17.83
CA ALA A 270 -22.23 0.16 -18.96
C ALA A 270 -22.98 -0.53 -20.11
N LEU A 271 -23.89 -1.46 -19.83
CA LEU A 271 -24.76 -2.09 -20.83
C LEU A 271 -25.63 -1.05 -21.54
N THR A 272 -26.26 -0.15 -20.79
CA THR A 272 -27.08 0.93 -21.35
C THR A 272 -26.27 1.88 -22.23
N MET A 273 -25.07 2.28 -21.79
CA MET A 273 -24.22 3.23 -22.52
C MET A 273 -23.65 2.64 -23.81
N THR A 274 -23.26 1.37 -23.78
CA THR A 274 -22.67 0.67 -24.95
C THR A 274 -23.74 0.20 -25.94
N GLY A 275 -24.95 -0.12 -25.47
CA GLY A 275 -25.98 -0.74 -26.30
C GLY A 275 -25.64 -2.18 -26.70
N VAL A 276 -24.75 -2.84 -25.94
CA VAL A 276 -24.46 -4.27 -26.04
C VAL A 276 -25.69 -5.07 -25.61
N VAL A 277 -25.93 -6.21 -26.26
CA VAL A 277 -27.04 -7.11 -25.96
C VAL A 277 -26.61 -8.06 -24.83
N PRO A 278 -27.19 -7.96 -23.62
CA PRO A 278 -26.80 -8.82 -22.51
C PRO A 278 -27.51 -10.17 -22.60
N THR A 279 -26.75 -11.25 -22.44
CA THR A 279 -27.25 -12.60 -22.13
C THR A 279 -26.89 -12.91 -20.69
N TYR A 280 -27.90 -13.09 -19.83
CA TYR A 280 -27.67 -13.20 -18.39
C TYR A 280 -27.25 -14.61 -17.96
N LEU A 281 -26.20 -14.68 -17.14
CA LEU A 281 -25.78 -15.87 -16.41
C LEU A 281 -26.54 -15.90 -15.07
N MET A 282 -27.34 -16.94 -14.87
CA MET A 282 -28.23 -17.01 -13.71
C MET A 282 -27.50 -17.62 -12.49
N PRO A 283 -27.33 -16.86 -11.40
CA PRO A 283 -26.74 -17.37 -10.16
C PRO A 283 -27.70 -18.35 -9.48
N SER A 284 -27.14 -19.21 -8.63
CA SER A 284 -27.93 -20.00 -7.69
C SER A 284 -28.42 -19.13 -6.52
N ARG A 285 -29.37 -19.64 -5.73
CA ARG A 285 -29.72 -19.05 -4.43
C ARG A 285 -30.10 -20.15 -3.44
N ASN A 286 -29.90 -19.91 -2.16
CA ASN A 286 -30.41 -20.80 -1.11
C ASN A 286 -31.80 -20.34 -0.61
N TYR A 287 -32.36 -21.09 0.35
CA TYR A 287 -33.69 -20.82 0.91
C TYR A 287 -33.77 -19.52 1.74
N LEU A 288 -32.62 -18.98 2.17
CA LEU A 288 -32.53 -17.71 2.91
C LEU A 288 -32.47 -16.49 1.99
N GLY A 289 -32.35 -16.70 0.68
CA GLY A 289 -32.21 -15.62 -0.30
C GLY A 289 -30.76 -15.19 -0.56
N ILE A 290 -29.77 -15.86 0.05
CA ILE A 290 -28.35 -15.62 -0.25
C ILE A 290 -28.08 -16.05 -1.69
N ILE A 291 -27.47 -15.15 -2.46
CA ILE A 291 -27.13 -15.40 -3.85
C ILE A 291 -25.84 -16.22 -3.90
N GLY A 292 -25.94 -17.40 -4.50
CA GLY A 292 -24.83 -18.30 -4.73
C GLY A 292 -24.16 -18.07 -6.09
N PRO A 293 -23.10 -18.83 -6.39
CA PRO A 293 -22.41 -18.71 -7.67
C PRO A 293 -23.27 -19.22 -8.83
N VAL A 294 -22.94 -18.77 -10.04
CA VAL A 294 -23.35 -19.41 -11.30
C VAL A 294 -22.70 -20.80 -11.37
N TYR A 295 -23.48 -21.84 -11.62
CA TYR A 295 -22.96 -23.19 -11.67
C TYR A 295 -22.07 -23.42 -12.89
N ALA A 296 -20.91 -24.07 -12.70
CA ALA A 296 -19.97 -24.33 -13.80
C ALA A 296 -20.61 -25.02 -15.03
N ARG A 297 -21.59 -25.92 -14.82
CA ARG A 297 -22.31 -26.60 -15.91
C ARG A 297 -23.05 -25.63 -16.85
N THR A 298 -23.52 -24.49 -16.33
CA THR A 298 -24.26 -23.47 -17.12
C THR A 298 -23.32 -22.51 -17.85
N LEU A 299 -22.00 -22.63 -17.65
CA LEU A 299 -20.98 -21.82 -18.35
C LEU A 299 -20.41 -22.52 -19.58
N SER A 300 -20.77 -23.79 -19.83
CA SER A 300 -20.27 -24.53 -20.99
C SER A 300 -20.73 -23.92 -22.32
N ALA A 301 -19.95 -24.09 -23.38
CA ALA A 301 -20.25 -23.52 -24.70
C ALA A 301 -21.63 -23.92 -25.26
N SER A 302 -22.11 -25.13 -24.96
CA SER A 302 -23.46 -25.55 -25.33
C SER A 302 -24.54 -24.78 -24.58
N GLU A 303 -24.35 -24.52 -23.29
CA GLU A 303 -25.31 -23.78 -22.47
C GLU A 303 -25.31 -22.28 -22.81
N VAL A 304 -24.14 -21.70 -23.10
CA VAL A 304 -24.05 -20.32 -23.61
C VAL A 304 -24.80 -20.16 -24.92
N LYS A 305 -24.61 -21.07 -25.89
CA LYS A 305 -25.36 -21.04 -27.16
C LYS A 305 -26.86 -21.15 -26.96
N LYS A 306 -27.31 -22.02 -26.04
CA LYS A 306 -28.74 -22.13 -25.68
C LYS A 306 -29.25 -20.84 -25.06
N ALA A 307 -28.50 -20.22 -24.15
CA ALA A 307 -28.88 -18.96 -23.50
C ALA A 307 -29.04 -17.82 -24.53
N ILE A 308 -28.13 -17.71 -25.50
CA ILE A 308 -28.21 -16.72 -26.59
C ILE A 308 -29.41 -17.01 -27.50
N ALA A 309 -29.63 -18.27 -27.87
CA ALA A 309 -30.77 -18.67 -28.69
C ALA A 309 -32.12 -18.28 -28.05
N CYS A 310 -32.22 -18.43 -26.73
CA CYS A 310 -33.41 -18.06 -25.94
C CYS A 310 -33.50 -16.58 -25.59
N ASN A 311 -32.47 -15.76 -25.83
CA ASN A 311 -32.45 -14.35 -25.46
C ASN A 311 -33.33 -13.52 -26.43
N PRO A 312 -34.45 -12.92 -26.00
CA PRO A 312 -35.33 -12.17 -26.90
C PRO A 312 -34.69 -10.90 -27.48
N LEU A 313 -33.65 -10.36 -26.83
CA LEU A 313 -32.91 -9.19 -27.32
C LEU A 313 -31.89 -9.57 -28.40
N ALA A 314 -31.54 -10.85 -28.53
CA ALA A 314 -30.60 -11.33 -29.54
C ALA A 314 -31.28 -11.42 -30.92
N THR A 315 -30.87 -10.56 -31.85
CA THR A 315 -31.29 -10.59 -33.26
C THR A 315 -30.63 -11.74 -34.05
N ASP A 316 -29.31 -11.94 -33.89
CA ASP A 316 -28.56 -13.09 -34.41
C ASP A 316 -28.28 -14.11 -33.30
N LYS A 317 -29.00 -15.22 -33.33
CA LYS A 317 -28.89 -16.31 -32.34
C LYS A 317 -27.56 -17.07 -32.37
N LYS A 318 -26.71 -16.82 -33.36
CA LYS A 318 -25.41 -17.49 -33.53
C LYS A 318 -24.23 -16.57 -33.23
N GLN A 319 -24.46 -15.29 -32.97
CA GLN A 319 -23.40 -14.34 -32.68
C GLN A 319 -22.64 -14.75 -31.42
N LYS A 320 -21.30 -14.79 -31.53
CA LYS A 320 -20.40 -15.07 -30.40
C LYS A 320 -20.39 -13.87 -29.45
N PRO A 321 -20.54 -14.05 -28.13
CA PRO A 321 -20.34 -12.95 -27.19
C PRO A 321 -18.86 -12.56 -27.13
N LEU A 322 -18.58 -11.25 -27.00
CA LEU A 322 -17.21 -10.71 -26.99
C LEU A 322 -16.67 -10.43 -25.58
N HIS A 323 -17.57 -10.30 -24.61
CA HIS A 323 -17.24 -9.96 -23.22
C HIS A 323 -18.09 -10.77 -22.25
N ALA A 324 -17.48 -11.26 -21.18
CA ALA A 324 -18.17 -11.86 -20.04
C ALA A 324 -17.80 -11.13 -18.76
N ILE A 325 -18.79 -10.74 -17.95
CA ILE A 325 -18.59 -10.13 -16.65
C ILE A 325 -19.20 -10.98 -15.54
N ILE A 326 -18.41 -11.34 -14.52
CA ILE A 326 -18.78 -12.23 -13.41
C ILE A 326 -18.38 -11.62 -12.09
N THR A 327 -19.34 -11.39 -11.20
CA THR A 327 -19.06 -10.81 -9.87
C THR A 327 -18.33 -11.83 -8.99
N ASN A 328 -17.04 -11.63 -8.71
CA ASN A 328 -16.27 -12.50 -7.83
C ASN A 328 -15.49 -11.71 -6.75
N SER A 329 -15.71 -11.96 -5.46
CA SER A 329 -16.70 -12.87 -4.86
C SER A 329 -18.13 -12.34 -4.98
N THR A 330 -19.13 -13.14 -4.61
CA THR A 330 -20.45 -12.59 -4.28
C THR A 330 -20.33 -11.63 -3.08
N TYR A 331 -21.36 -10.81 -2.89
CA TYR A 331 -21.43 -9.89 -1.74
C TYR A 331 -21.32 -10.64 -0.40
N ASP A 332 -21.91 -11.83 -0.31
CA ASP A 332 -21.92 -12.68 0.89
C ASP A 332 -20.65 -13.54 1.06
N GLY A 333 -19.60 -13.30 0.24
CA GLY A 333 -18.29 -13.94 0.40
C GLY A 333 -18.14 -15.31 -0.27
N LEU A 334 -19.06 -15.72 -1.16
CA LEU A 334 -18.90 -16.94 -1.95
C LEU A 334 -17.96 -16.67 -3.13
N THR A 335 -16.82 -17.36 -3.16
CA THR A 335 -15.77 -17.19 -4.16
C THR A 335 -15.84 -18.27 -5.25
N TYR A 336 -15.61 -17.86 -6.48
CA TYR A 336 -15.50 -18.80 -7.60
C TYR A 336 -14.11 -19.43 -7.65
N HIS A 337 -14.04 -20.69 -8.10
CA HIS A 337 -12.78 -21.26 -8.58
C HIS A 337 -12.47 -20.71 -9.98
N VAL A 338 -11.76 -19.58 -10.02
CA VAL A 338 -11.47 -18.80 -11.26
C VAL A 338 -10.93 -19.66 -12.41
N PRO A 339 -9.96 -20.59 -12.22
CA PRO A 339 -9.47 -21.42 -13.32
C PRO A 339 -10.56 -22.27 -13.99
N THR A 340 -11.56 -22.73 -13.21
CA THR A 340 -12.69 -23.48 -13.77
C THR A 340 -13.59 -22.57 -14.60
N VAL A 341 -13.86 -21.35 -14.12
CA VAL A 341 -14.68 -20.37 -14.85
C VAL A 341 -14.03 -20.01 -16.17
N VAL A 342 -12.74 -19.69 -16.17
CA VAL A 342 -11.97 -19.39 -17.38
C VAL A 342 -12.04 -20.57 -18.36
N LYS A 343 -11.74 -21.78 -17.91
CA LYS A 343 -11.80 -22.99 -18.75
C LYS A 343 -13.18 -23.23 -19.38
N GLN A 344 -14.27 -22.98 -18.66
CA GLN A 344 -15.62 -23.20 -19.18
C GLN A 344 -16.00 -22.15 -20.24
N LEU A 345 -15.57 -20.90 -20.05
CA LEU A 345 -15.92 -19.78 -20.91
C LEU A 345 -14.97 -19.56 -22.09
N ASP A 346 -13.75 -20.10 -22.04
CA ASP A 346 -12.69 -19.91 -23.04
C ASP A 346 -13.17 -20.16 -24.49
N ALA A 347 -13.93 -21.23 -24.71
CA ALA A 347 -14.47 -21.55 -26.05
C ALA A 347 -15.62 -20.63 -26.50
N SER A 348 -16.18 -19.83 -25.59
CA SER A 348 -17.43 -19.07 -25.80
C SER A 348 -17.21 -17.57 -25.92
N VAL A 349 -16.20 -17.00 -25.26
CA VAL A 349 -16.00 -15.55 -25.15
C VAL A 349 -14.51 -15.20 -25.16
N ASP A 350 -14.16 -14.07 -25.78
CA ASP A 350 -12.75 -13.67 -25.93
C ASP A 350 -12.18 -12.96 -24.69
N ARG A 351 -13.05 -12.36 -23.86
CA ARG A 351 -12.65 -11.53 -22.71
C ARG A 351 -13.51 -11.87 -21.50
N ILE A 352 -12.86 -12.17 -20.39
CA ILE A 352 -13.50 -12.48 -19.10
C ILE A 352 -13.06 -11.42 -18.09
N HIS A 353 -14.04 -10.76 -17.50
CA HIS A 353 -13.93 -9.69 -16.52
C HIS A 353 -14.53 -10.19 -15.21
N PHE A 354 -13.75 -10.11 -14.12
CA PHE A 354 -14.17 -10.47 -12.77
C PHE A 354 -14.40 -9.22 -11.91
#